data_AF-A0A7S0F2L5-F1
#
_entry.id   AF-A0A7S0F2L5-F1
#
_cell.length_a   1.000
_cell.length_b   1.000
_cell.length_c   1.000
_cell.angle_alpha   90.00
_cell.angle_beta   90.00
_cell.angle_gamma   90.00
#
_symmetry.space_group_name_H-M   'P 1'
#
loop_
_entity.id
_entity.type
_entity.pdbx_description
1 polymer ?
#
loop_
_entity_poly.entity_id
_entity_poly.type
_entity_poly.pdbx_seq_one_letter_code
_entity_poly.pdbx_strand_id
1 'polypeptide(L)'
;LPSDMDDEREKHPVCHKCRKLKLPTTYWCCVNCPGNPGAWKRHAVYHKEVKGRRKNVEDGGVSQQRNREVAEEAARDAEETGDAYQELLAEGARYASKADWRRAARTNREAIALRPDRPEAY
;
A
#
# COMPACT_ATOMS: atom_id res chain seq x y z
N LEU A 1 -10.20 21.47 2.67
CA LEU A 1 -10.89 22.56 1.95
C LEU A 1 -11.95 21.94 1.05
N PRO A 2 -13.23 22.27 1.19
CA PRO A 2 -14.24 21.91 0.19
C PRO A 2 -13.87 22.62 -1.12
N SER A 3 -13.73 21.88 -2.22
CA SER A 3 -13.43 22.48 -3.52
C SER A 3 -14.70 23.04 -4.14
N ASP A 4 -14.79 24.36 -4.24
CA ASP A 4 -15.76 25.13 -5.04
C ASP A 4 -15.50 24.92 -6.53
N MET A 5 -15.68 23.69 -7.02
CA MET A 5 -16.02 23.52 -8.42
C MET A 5 -17.52 23.79 -8.52
N ASP A 6 -17.87 25.02 -8.89
CA ASP A 6 -19.20 25.37 -9.40
C ASP A 6 -19.33 24.83 -10.81
N ASP A 7 -19.43 23.52 -10.90
CA ASP A 7 -20.09 22.90 -12.04
C ASP A 7 -21.60 22.98 -11.78
N GLU A 8 -22.38 23.48 -12.75
CA GLU A 8 -23.85 23.54 -12.72
C GLU A 8 -24.54 22.15 -12.59
N ARG A 9 -23.76 21.12 -12.25
CA ARG A 9 -24.20 19.76 -12.00
C ARG A 9 -24.88 19.72 -10.63
N GLU A 10 -26.14 19.32 -10.64
CA GLU A 10 -26.90 19.06 -9.41
C GLU A 10 -26.09 18.14 -8.48
N LYS A 11 -25.73 18.67 -7.30
CA LYS A 11 -24.89 17.96 -6.32
C LYS A 11 -25.70 16.86 -5.67
N HIS A 12 -25.59 15.65 -6.21
CA HIS A 12 -26.27 14.48 -5.69
C HIS A 12 -25.57 13.90 -4.44
N PRO A 13 -26.31 13.23 -3.53
CA PRO A 13 -25.71 12.61 -2.36
C PRO A 13 -24.64 11.58 -2.75
N VAL A 14 -23.48 11.72 -2.11
CA VAL A 14 -22.35 10.79 -2.23
C VAL A 14 -22.78 9.38 -1.82
N CYS A 15 -22.30 8.37 -2.54
CA CYS A 15 -22.60 6.98 -2.18
C CYS A 15 -22.13 6.64 -0.76
N HIS A 16 -23.02 6.08 0.06
CA HIS A 16 -22.70 5.63 1.42
C HIS A 16 -21.55 4.61 1.47
N LYS A 17 -21.39 3.77 0.44
CA LYS A 17 -20.29 2.80 0.34
C LYS A 17 -18.95 3.49 0.09
N CYS A 18 -18.91 4.55 -0.74
CA CYS A 18 -17.71 5.37 -0.91
C CYS A 18 -17.29 6.03 0.40
N ARG A 19 -18.27 6.56 1.16
CA ARG A 19 -18.03 7.14 2.50
C ARG A 19 -17.47 6.09 3.46
N LYS A 20 -18.05 4.88 3.52
CA LYS A 20 -17.56 3.77 4.35
C LYS A 20 -16.14 3.34 3.96
N LEU A 21 -15.85 3.31 2.66
CA LEU A 21 -14.52 2.97 2.15
C LEU A 21 -13.54 4.15 2.21
N LYS A 22 -13.93 5.34 2.69
CA LYS A 22 -13.08 6.55 2.70
C LYS A 22 -12.43 6.84 1.35
N LEU A 23 -13.17 6.65 0.26
CA LEU A 23 -12.68 6.90 -1.09
C LEU A 23 -12.66 8.41 -1.39
N PRO A 24 -11.76 8.90 -2.27
CA PRO A 24 -11.85 10.26 -2.81
C PRO A 24 -13.17 10.36 -3.59
N THR A 25 -14.11 11.16 -3.09
CA THR A 25 -15.54 11.09 -3.47
C THR A 25 -15.93 12.06 -4.56
N THR A 26 -14.97 12.59 -5.32
CA THR A 26 -15.20 13.73 -6.21
C THR A 26 -16.18 13.48 -7.37
N TYR A 27 -16.55 12.22 -7.71
CA TYR A 27 -17.34 11.96 -8.93
C TYR A 27 -18.36 10.80 -8.85
N TRP A 28 -18.64 10.24 -7.68
CA TRP A 28 -19.27 8.92 -7.58
C TRP A 28 -20.63 8.98 -6.87
N CYS A 29 -21.69 9.18 -7.66
CA CYS A 29 -23.09 9.30 -7.22
C CYS A 29 -23.67 7.99 -6.63
N CYS A 30 -24.70 8.09 -5.79
CA CYS A 30 -25.34 6.94 -5.13
C CYS A 30 -26.09 6.00 -6.10
N VAL A 31 -26.47 4.80 -5.63
CA VAL A 31 -27.19 3.73 -6.38
C VAL A 31 -28.42 4.26 -7.11
N ASN A 32 -29.12 5.21 -6.49
CA ASN A 32 -30.39 5.76 -6.97
C ASN A 32 -30.24 7.21 -7.45
N CYS A 33 -29.09 7.57 -8.03
CA CYS A 33 -28.86 8.93 -8.51
C CYS A 33 -29.80 9.26 -9.69
N PRO A 34 -30.76 10.20 -9.54
CA PRO A 34 -31.68 10.54 -10.62
C PRO A 34 -30.96 11.20 -11.80
N GLY A 35 -29.94 12.04 -11.54
CA GLY A 35 -29.17 12.70 -12.61
C GLY A 35 -28.14 11.81 -13.32
N ASN A 36 -27.89 10.58 -12.86
CA ASN A 36 -27.01 9.63 -13.56
C ASN A 36 -27.28 8.16 -13.18
N PRO A 37 -28.37 7.56 -13.67
CA PRO A 37 -28.73 6.17 -13.37
C PRO A 37 -27.68 5.15 -13.84
N GLY A 38 -26.89 5.50 -14.86
CA GLY A 38 -25.83 4.66 -15.42
C GLY A 38 -24.52 4.66 -14.62
N ALA A 39 -24.31 5.65 -13.74
CA ALA A 39 -23.09 5.76 -12.93
C ALA A 39 -22.90 4.52 -12.06
N TRP A 40 -23.98 3.97 -11.50
CA TRP A 40 -23.90 2.87 -10.54
C TRP A 40 -23.21 1.62 -11.09
N LYS A 41 -23.39 1.30 -12.38
CA LYS A 41 -22.75 0.12 -13.01
C LYS A 41 -21.23 0.21 -12.98
N ARG A 42 -20.66 1.38 -13.29
CA ARG A 42 -19.22 1.65 -13.18
C ARG A 42 -18.81 1.79 -11.71
N HIS A 43 -19.67 2.43 -10.92
CA HIS A 43 -19.49 2.68 -9.51
C HIS A 43 -19.24 1.41 -8.68
N ALA A 44 -20.11 0.43 -8.84
CA ALA A 44 -20.09 -0.79 -8.04
C ALA A 44 -18.84 -1.65 -8.30
N VAL A 45 -18.32 -1.64 -9.52
CA VAL A 45 -17.08 -2.37 -9.88
C VAL A 45 -15.89 -1.82 -9.11
N TYR A 46 -15.74 -0.49 -9.07
CA TYR A 46 -14.65 0.16 -8.31
C TYR A 46 -14.69 -0.19 -6.82
N HIS A 47 -15.88 -0.30 -6.21
CA HIS A 47 -15.97 -0.79 -4.82
C HIS A 47 -15.44 -2.21 -4.64
N LYS A 48 -15.69 -3.09 -5.61
CA LYS A 48 -15.21 -4.47 -5.58
C LYS A 48 -13.68 -4.49 -5.70
N GLU A 49 -13.13 -3.71 -6.61
CA GLU A 49 -11.68 -3.58 -6.83
C GLU A 49 -10.98 -2.99 -5.61
N VAL A 50 -11.50 -1.92 -5.03
CA VAL A 50 -10.94 -1.29 -3.81
C VAL A 50 -10.93 -2.27 -2.66
N LYS A 51 -12.03 -3.02 -2.44
CA LYS A 51 -12.08 -4.04 -1.39
C LYS A 51 -11.09 -5.17 -1.65
N GLY A 52 -10.97 -5.64 -2.89
CA GLY A 52 -9.99 -6.65 -3.28
C GLY A 52 -8.55 -6.18 -3.05
N ARG A 53 -8.24 -4.96 -3.47
CA ARG A 53 -6.93 -4.34 -3.26
C ARG A 53 -6.61 -4.19 -1.77
N ARG A 54 -7.56 -3.72 -0.96
CA ARG A 54 -7.37 -3.65 0.50
C ARG A 54 -7.13 -5.01 1.12
N LYS A 55 -7.92 -6.01 0.77
CA LYS A 55 -7.68 -7.39 1.21
C LYS A 55 -6.25 -7.85 0.90
N ASN A 56 -5.76 -7.58 -0.31
CA ASN A 56 -4.41 -8.00 -0.70
C ASN A 56 -3.29 -7.22 0.03
N VAL A 57 -3.51 -5.95 0.33
CA VAL A 57 -2.50 -5.05 0.93
C VAL A 57 -2.54 -5.05 2.46
N GLU A 58 -3.72 -5.11 3.05
CA GLU A 58 -3.96 -4.97 4.50
C GLU A 58 -3.98 -6.33 5.22
N ASP A 59 -4.50 -7.41 4.61
CA ASP A 59 -4.51 -8.75 5.22
C ASP A 59 -3.21 -9.54 4.95
N GLY A 60 -2.20 -8.89 4.36
CA GLY A 60 -0.90 -9.49 4.11
C GLY A 60 -0.92 -10.66 3.15
N GLY A 61 -1.42 -10.41 1.93
CA GLY A 61 -1.42 -11.39 0.85
C GLY A 61 -0.04 -11.93 0.49
N VAL A 62 0.02 -12.76 -0.56
CA VAL A 62 1.22 -13.52 -0.99
C VAL A 62 2.52 -12.70 -1.00
N SER A 63 2.46 -11.43 -1.40
CA SER A 63 3.63 -10.54 -1.40
C SER A 63 4.17 -10.24 0.02
N GLN A 64 3.29 -10.03 1.01
CA GLN A 64 3.74 -9.82 2.39
C GLN A 64 4.29 -11.10 3.00
N GLN A 65 3.70 -12.26 2.69
CA GLN A 65 4.23 -13.55 3.11
C GLN A 65 5.63 -13.80 2.53
N ARG A 66 5.81 -13.62 1.21
CA ARG A 66 7.12 -13.76 0.56
C ARG A 66 8.16 -12.81 1.14
N ASN A 67 7.77 -11.57 1.47
CA ASN A 67 8.68 -10.63 2.12
C ASN A 67 9.10 -11.07 3.53
N ARG A 68 8.24 -11.78 4.26
CA ARG A 68 8.62 -12.36 5.56
C ARG A 68 9.60 -13.53 5.39
N GLU A 69 9.36 -14.40 4.42
CA GLU A 69 10.26 -15.52 4.10
C GLU A 69 11.66 -15.02 3.72
N VAL A 70 11.75 -14.00 2.85
CA VAL A 70 13.03 -13.35 2.49
C VAL A 70 13.70 -12.71 3.72
N ALA A 71 12.92 -12.08 4.60
CA ALA A 71 13.46 -11.48 5.82
C ALA A 71 13.96 -12.53 6.84
N GLU A 72 13.33 -13.70 6.89
CA GLU A 72 13.79 -14.83 7.70
C GLU A 72 15.03 -15.49 7.12
N GLU A 73 15.11 -15.63 5.79
CA GLU A 73 16.29 -16.13 5.10
C GLU A 73 17.51 -15.23 5.34
N ALA A 74 17.37 -13.92 5.08
CA ALA A 74 18.43 -12.95 5.33
C ALA A 74 18.87 -12.94 6.81
N ALA A 75 17.96 -13.18 7.75
CA ALA A 75 18.30 -13.25 9.17
C ALA A 75 19.13 -14.49 9.52
N ARG A 76 18.87 -15.64 8.89
CA ARG A 76 19.70 -16.85 9.08
C ARG A 76 21.09 -16.64 8.50
N ASP A 77 21.19 -16.09 7.30
CA ASP A 77 22.47 -15.81 6.65
C ASP A 77 23.31 -14.83 7.48
N ALA A 78 22.67 -13.82 8.08
CA ALA A 78 23.31 -12.88 8.99
C ALA A 78 23.82 -13.57 10.27
N GLU A 79 23.02 -14.44 10.88
CA GLU A 79 23.39 -15.18 12.09
C GLU A 79 24.55 -16.16 11.85
N GLU A 80 24.58 -16.82 10.69
CA GLU A 80 25.65 -17.75 10.32
C GLU A 80 26.98 -17.04 10.03
N THR A 81 26.91 -15.85 9.42
CA THR A 81 28.12 -15.11 8.99
C THR A 81 28.65 -14.14 10.03
N GLY A 82 27.81 -13.66 10.97
CA GLY A 82 28.13 -12.57 11.89
C GLY A 82 28.48 -11.26 11.17
N ASP A 83 28.05 -11.12 9.91
CA ASP A 83 28.40 -9.99 9.06
C ASP A 83 27.42 -8.84 9.27
N ALA A 84 27.92 -7.73 9.81
CA ALA A 84 27.12 -6.52 10.04
C ALA A 84 26.40 -6.02 8.78
N TYR A 85 26.94 -6.26 7.58
CA TYR A 85 26.23 -5.94 6.33
C TYR A 85 24.97 -6.81 6.15
N GLN A 86 25.09 -8.12 6.38
CA GLN A 86 23.96 -9.05 6.26
C GLN A 86 22.92 -8.83 7.36
N GLU A 87 23.35 -8.49 8.58
CA GLU A 87 22.46 -8.11 9.68
C GLU A 87 21.58 -6.91 9.30
N LEU A 88 22.17 -5.88 8.68
CA LEU A 88 21.43 -4.71 8.23
C LEU A 88 20.47 -5.04 7.07
N LEU A 89 20.86 -5.91 6.13
CA LEU A 89 19.95 -6.38 5.08
C LEU A 89 18.75 -7.14 5.67
N ALA A 90 19.00 -8.01 6.65
CA ALA A 90 17.96 -8.77 7.34
C ALA A 90 17.00 -7.85 8.10
N GLU A 91 17.54 -6.87 8.84
CA GLU A 91 16.71 -5.89 9.54
C GLU A 91 15.91 -5.00 8.58
N GLY A 92 16.52 -4.55 7.48
CA GLY A 92 15.84 -3.80 6.42
C GLY A 92 14.68 -4.59 5.81
N ALA A 93 14.90 -5.87 5.50
CA ALA A 93 13.89 -6.78 5.00
C ALA A 93 12.73 -6.99 6.01
N ARG A 94 13.04 -7.09 7.31
CA ARG A 94 12.00 -7.18 8.36
C ARG A 94 11.11 -5.94 8.41
N TYR A 95 11.68 -4.74 8.31
CA TYR A 95 10.88 -3.51 8.24
C TYR A 95 10.05 -3.44 6.96
N ALA A 96 10.61 -3.82 5.82
CA ALA A 96 9.90 -3.88 4.55
C ALA A 96 8.72 -4.86 4.59
N SER A 97 8.88 -6.03 5.24
CA SER A 97 7.81 -7.01 5.44
C SER A 97 6.61 -6.48 6.26
N LYS A 98 6.84 -5.42 7.05
CA LYS A 98 5.83 -4.72 7.86
C LYS A 98 5.36 -3.41 7.21
N ALA A 99 5.78 -3.13 5.98
CA ALA A 99 5.56 -1.87 5.27
C ALA A 99 6.08 -0.63 6.02
N ASP A 100 7.07 -0.80 6.92
CA ASP A 100 7.78 0.32 7.55
C ASP A 100 8.93 0.79 6.66
N TRP A 101 8.55 1.42 5.54
CA TRP A 101 9.50 1.88 4.52
C TRP A 101 10.51 2.89 5.05
N ARG A 102 10.15 3.65 6.09
CA ARG A 102 11.03 4.67 6.67
C ARG A 102 12.19 4.02 7.42
N ARG A 103 11.92 2.99 8.22
CA ARG A 103 12.98 2.26 8.91
C ARG A 103 13.76 1.39 7.95
N ALA A 104 13.09 0.68 7.04
CA ALA A 104 13.75 -0.11 6.00
C ALA A 104 14.77 0.72 5.20
N ALA A 105 14.37 1.89 4.70
CA ALA A 105 15.27 2.78 3.95
C ALA A 105 16.43 3.34 4.79
N ARG A 106 16.25 3.49 6.11
CA ARG A 106 17.35 3.90 7.00
C ARG A 106 18.38 2.78 7.12
N THR A 107 17.94 1.58 7.46
CA THR A 107 18.81 0.41 7.63
C THR A 107 19.55 0.08 6.33
N ASN A 108 18.88 0.15 5.17
CA ASN A 108 19.53 -0.09 3.88
C ASN A 108 20.60 0.96 3.56
N ARG A 109 20.42 2.23 3.95
CA ARG A 109 21.47 3.25 3.78
C ARG A 109 22.70 2.97 4.65
N GLU A 110 22.49 2.41 5.84
CA GLU A 110 23.60 1.96 6.69
C GLU A 110 24.32 0.76 6.05
N ALA A 111 23.59 -0.18 5.45
CA ALA A 111 24.18 -1.30 4.69
C ALA A 111 25.00 -0.81 3.49
N ILE A 112 24.46 0.13 2.69
CA ILE A 112 25.17 0.77 1.58
C ILE A 112 26.43 1.49 2.07
N ALA A 113 26.38 2.14 3.24
CA ALA A 113 27.55 2.80 3.80
C ALA A 113 28.66 1.82 4.19
N LEU A 114 28.31 0.59 4.61
CA LEU A 114 29.29 -0.47 4.87
C LEU A 114 29.87 -1.07 3.58
N ARG A 115 29.02 -1.32 2.57
CA ARG A 115 29.42 -1.93 1.29
C ARG A 115 28.68 -1.30 0.11
N PRO A 116 29.20 -0.18 -0.42
CA PRO A 116 28.50 0.58 -1.47
C PRO A 116 28.49 -0.12 -2.83
N ASP A 117 29.38 -1.09 -3.03
CA ASP A 117 29.56 -1.91 -4.24
C ASP A 117 28.58 -3.09 -4.31
N ARG A 118 27.86 -3.38 -3.22
CA ARG A 118 26.95 -4.52 -3.13
C ARG A 118 25.52 -4.08 -3.52
N PRO A 119 24.99 -4.57 -4.66
CA PRO A 119 23.69 -4.12 -5.16
C PRO A 119 22.52 -4.58 -4.28
N GLU A 120 22.72 -5.56 -3.40
CA GLU A 120 21.66 -6.16 -2.58
C GLU A 120 21.00 -5.16 -1.61
N ALA A 121 21.66 -4.03 -1.31
CA ALA A 121 21.12 -2.98 -0.42
C ALA A 121 20.35 -1.84 -1.13
N TYR A 122 20.28 -1.83 -2.47
CA TYR A 122 19.63 -0.78 -3.28
C TYR A 122 18.21 -1.17 -3.69
#